data_AF-F6RZM2-F1
#
_entry.id   AF-F6RZM2-F1
#
_cell.length_a   1.000
_cell.length_b   1.000
_cell.length_c   1.000
_cell.angle_alpha   90.00
_cell.angle_beta   90.00
_cell.angle_gamma   90.00
#
_symmetry.space_group_name_H-M   'P 1'
#
loop_
_entity.id
_entity.type
_entity.pdbx_description
1 polymer ?
#
loop_
_entity_poly.entity_id
_entity_poly.type
_entity_poly.pdbx_seq_one_letter_code
_entity_poly.pdbx_strand_id
1 'polypeptide(L)'
;MGGRSERNEFLLLHAFHERGFIPPDKIKRSKDNLLVRHPGVSKPTSEATSRPRKKAAYEGGLVLEPKRGFYDKFILLLDFNSLYPSIIQEFNICFTTLDLHPPTDADNDFESYIPDVPETGLEPGVLPTEIRKLVQRRRQVKQLMKTVTISKEQYTQYDIRQKALKLTANSMYGCLGFSNSRFYAKPLAALVTRQGREILLHTKELVEKMGLEVIYGDTDSIMINTNSTDLDNAFKLGNQVKSEVNKLYRLLEIDIDGVYKSLLLLKKKKYAALSVQKSIDGSFSTVQELKGLDIVRRDWCDLAKMAGNFAVNRILSDEPREYIVEKIHENLEEIGRKVKENMFELEKFEIRKELTKDPNLYPGKDNLPHVRVALRVNSSMT
;
A
#
# COMPACT_ATOMS: atom_id res chain seq x y z
N MET A 1 -12.09 6.80 -6.81
CA MET A 1 -11.07 6.64 -7.87
C MET A 1 -11.28 7.53 -9.10
N GLY A 2 -12.45 8.17 -9.30
CA GLY A 2 -12.79 8.92 -10.52
C GLY A 2 -11.69 9.86 -11.05
N GLY A 3 -11.19 10.78 -10.22
CA GLY A 3 -10.20 11.76 -10.68
C GLY A 3 -8.80 11.21 -11.02
N ARG A 4 -8.40 10.03 -10.52
CA ARG A 4 -7.08 9.44 -10.86
C ARG A 4 -7.15 8.61 -12.14
N SER A 5 -8.24 7.84 -12.30
CA SER A 5 -8.46 7.01 -13.48
C SER A 5 -8.52 7.85 -14.76
N GLU A 6 -9.22 8.99 -14.70
CA GLU A 6 -9.36 9.90 -15.84
C GLU A 6 -8.01 10.51 -16.26
N ARG A 7 -7.17 10.92 -15.30
CA ARG A 7 -5.83 11.47 -15.60
C ARG A 7 -4.94 10.46 -16.33
N ASN A 8 -4.93 9.21 -15.88
CA ASN A 8 -4.16 8.16 -16.55
C ASN A 8 -4.78 7.76 -17.89
N GLU A 9 -6.12 7.81 -18.03
CA GLU A 9 -6.79 7.63 -19.33
C GLU A 9 -6.26 8.66 -20.33
N PHE A 10 -6.27 9.96 -20.00
CA PHE A 10 -5.73 11.00 -20.88
C PHE A 10 -4.24 10.84 -21.16
N LEU A 11 -3.43 10.49 -20.14
CA LEU A 11 -2.00 10.25 -20.32
C LEU A 11 -1.74 9.13 -21.35
N LEU A 12 -2.47 8.02 -21.24
CA LEU A 12 -2.35 6.91 -22.20
C LEU A 12 -2.90 7.30 -23.58
N LEU A 13 -4.02 8.03 -23.66
CA LEU A 13 -4.56 8.51 -24.94
C LEU A 13 -3.53 9.34 -25.71
N HIS A 14 -2.88 10.29 -25.04
CA HIS A 14 -1.81 11.08 -25.66
C HIS A 14 -0.66 10.18 -26.13
N ALA A 15 -0.19 9.27 -25.28
CA ALA A 15 0.94 8.39 -25.60
C ALA A 15 0.66 7.42 -26.76
N PHE A 16 -0.54 6.84 -26.83
CA PHE A 16 -0.95 5.98 -27.94
C PHE A 16 -1.13 6.77 -29.23
N HIS A 17 -1.75 7.96 -29.16
CA HIS A 17 -1.94 8.82 -30.32
C HIS A 17 -0.61 9.31 -30.92
N GLU A 18 0.35 9.75 -30.08
CA GLU A 18 1.69 10.17 -30.49
C GLU A 18 2.47 9.06 -31.23
N ARG A 19 2.14 7.79 -30.95
CA ARG A 19 2.77 6.61 -31.57
C ARG A 19 1.96 6.02 -32.73
N GLY A 20 0.89 6.70 -33.18
CA GLY A 20 0.06 6.25 -34.30
C GLY A 20 -0.85 5.05 -34.00
N PHE A 21 -1.08 4.73 -32.73
CA PHE A 21 -2.03 3.68 -32.35
C PHE A 21 -3.47 4.21 -32.29
N ILE A 22 -4.42 3.33 -32.55
CA ILE A 22 -5.85 3.57 -32.32
C ILE A 22 -6.16 3.17 -30.87
N PRO A 23 -6.51 4.11 -29.98
CA PRO A 23 -6.89 3.77 -28.61
C PRO A 23 -8.28 3.12 -28.56
N PRO A 24 -8.59 2.31 -27.53
CA PRO A 24 -9.91 1.70 -27.37
C PRO A 24 -11.00 2.77 -27.26
N ASP A 25 -12.21 2.50 -27.74
CA ASP A 25 -13.32 3.45 -27.62
C ASP A 25 -13.78 3.64 -26.17
N LYS A 26 -14.36 4.81 -25.88
CA LYS A 26 -14.90 5.10 -24.55
C LYS A 26 -16.22 4.33 -24.35
N ILE A 27 -16.17 3.28 -23.55
CA ILE A 27 -17.36 2.48 -23.24
C ILE A 27 -18.29 3.24 -22.30
N LYS A 28 -19.42 3.74 -22.83
CA LYS A 28 -20.54 4.23 -22.01
C LYS A 28 -21.30 3.02 -21.45
N ARG A 29 -20.93 2.55 -20.26
CA ARG A 29 -21.73 1.53 -19.57
C ARG A 29 -23.06 2.15 -19.09
N SER A 30 -24.09 2.07 -19.93
CA SER A 30 -25.49 2.22 -19.51
C SER A 30 -25.78 1.24 -18.37
N LYS A 31 -26.62 1.62 -17.41
CA LYS A 31 -27.08 0.72 -16.34
C LYS A 31 -27.75 -0.55 -16.89
N ASP A 32 -28.20 -0.55 -18.14
CA ASP A 32 -28.86 -1.68 -18.82
C ASP A 32 -27.93 -2.67 -19.53
N ASN A 33 -26.65 -2.33 -19.77
CA ASN A 33 -25.72 -3.22 -20.50
C ASN A 33 -25.05 -4.29 -19.62
N LEU A 34 -25.70 -4.72 -18.54
CA LEU A 34 -25.33 -5.93 -17.79
C LEU A 34 -25.76 -7.22 -18.50
N LEU A 35 -26.45 -7.11 -19.65
CA LEU A 35 -27.08 -8.22 -20.36
C LEU A 35 -26.46 -8.55 -21.73
N VAL A 36 -25.33 -7.95 -22.14
CA VAL A 36 -24.53 -8.57 -23.21
C VAL A 36 -23.68 -9.68 -22.58
N ARG A 37 -24.38 -10.73 -22.17
CA ARG A 37 -23.83 -12.07 -21.94
C ARG A 37 -23.50 -12.63 -23.33
N HIS A 38 -22.30 -13.19 -23.48
CA HIS A 38 -22.06 -14.22 -24.49
C HIS A 38 -23.12 -15.32 -24.33
N PRO A 39 -23.62 -15.91 -25.44
CA PRO A 39 -24.74 -16.83 -25.41
C PRO A 39 -24.36 -18.09 -24.63
N GLY A 40 -25.05 -18.35 -23.51
CA GLY A 40 -24.84 -19.58 -22.74
C GLY A 40 -25.28 -19.59 -21.28
N VAL A 41 -25.60 -18.45 -20.66
CA VAL A 41 -25.98 -18.43 -19.23
C VAL A 41 -27.48 -18.20 -19.05
N SER A 42 -28.15 -19.19 -18.46
CA SER A 42 -29.54 -19.19 -18.01
C SER A 42 -29.85 -18.02 -17.05
N LYS A 43 -31.08 -17.50 -17.15
CA LYS A 43 -31.58 -16.29 -16.49
C LYS A 43 -31.42 -16.32 -14.96
N PRO A 44 -30.96 -15.25 -14.29
CA PRO A 44 -31.16 -15.10 -12.86
C PRO A 44 -32.51 -14.40 -12.60
N THR A 45 -33.27 -14.94 -11.65
CA THR A 45 -34.47 -14.36 -11.07
C THR A 45 -34.16 -13.07 -10.30
N SER A 46 -35.15 -12.19 -10.27
CA SER A 46 -35.15 -10.86 -9.67
C SER A 46 -35.04 -10.92 -8.15
N GLU A 47 -33.89 -10.50 -7.61
CA GLU A 47 -33.80 -10.00 -6.24
C GLU A 47 -32.58 -9.07 -6.12
N ALA A 48 -32.86 -7.78 -5.91
CA ALA A 48 -31.87 -6.73 -5.75
C ALA A 48 -31.19 -6.84 -4.39
N THR A 49 -30.30 -7.83 -4.24
CA THR A 49 -29.44 -7.96 -3.08
C THR A 49 -28.20 -7.08 -3.23
N SER A 50 -27.87 -6.42 -2.12
CA SER A 50 -26.73 -5.53 -1.90
C SER A 50 -25.48 -5.94 -2.68
N ARG A 51 -24.91 -5.05 -3.50
CA ARG A 51 -23.57 -5.29 -4.07
C ARG A 51 -22.51 -5.19 -2.96
N PRO A 52 -21.90 -6.29 -2.49
CA PRO A 52 -20.70 -6.19 -1.68
C PRO A 52 -19.60 -5.50 -2.50
N ARG A 53 -18.54 -4.99 -1.84
CA ARG A 53 -17.29 -4.65 -2.54
C ARG A 53 -16.98 -5.80 -3.50
N LYS A 54 -16.91 -5.52 -4.81
CA LYS A 54 -16.62 -6.55 -5.83
C LYS A 54 -15.42 -7.35 -5.34
N LYS A 55 -15.57 -8.69 -5.28
CA LYS A 55 -14.47 -9.61 -4.95
C LYS A 55 -13.27 -9.27 -5.85
N ALA A 56 -12.06 -9.37 -5.32
CA ALA A 56 -10.85 -9.08 -6.10
C ALA A 56 -10.85 -9.94 -7.37
N ALA A 57 -10.69 -9.29 -8.53
CA ALA A 57 -10.79 -9.96 -9.83
C ALA A 57 -9.51 -10.74 -10.20
N TYR A 58 -8.41 -10.50 -9.49
CA TYR A 58 -7.12 -11.14 -9.64
C TYR A 58 -6.34 -11.07 -8.30
N GLU A 59 -5.28 -11.86 -8.18
CA GLU A 59 -4.44 -11.91 -6.97
C GLU A 59 -3.59 -10.64 -6.80
N GLY A 60 -3.56 -10.09 -5.58
CA GLY A 60 -2.81 -8.88 -5.24
C GLY A 60 -1.34 -9.11 -4.89
N GLY A 61 -0.78 -8.18 -4.11
CA GLY A 61 0.57 -8.32 -3.55
C GLY A 61 0.63 -9.37 -2.45
N LEU A 62 1.83 -9.92 -2.23
CA LEU A 62 2.11 -10.89 -1.18
C LEU A 62 2.34 -10.18 0.16
N VAL A 63 1.81 -10.74 1.24
CA VAL A 63 2.13 -10.32 2.61
C VAL A 63 2.62 -11.54 3.37
N LEU A 64 3.89 -11.52 3.75
CA LEU A 64 4.53 -12.60 4.51
C LEU A 64 3.87 -12.72 5.89
N GLU A 65 3.84 -13.93 6.44
CA GLU A 65 3.39 -14.10 7.82
C GLU A 65 4.39 -13.46 8.78
N PRO A 66 3.93 -12.56 9.69
CA PRO A 66 4.82 -11.93 10.65
C PRO A 66 5.26 -12.93 11.71
N LYS A 67 6.56 -12.94 12.02
CA LYS A 67 7.09 -13.52 13.27
C LYS A 67 6.70 -12.58 14.41
N ARG A 68 5.53 -12.83 15.00
CA ARG A 68 4.95 -11.95 16.02
C ARG A 68 5.83 -11.91 17.27
N GLY A 69 6.01 -10.73 17.82
CA GLY A 69 6.84 -10.55 18.99
C GLY A 69 7.24 -9.10 19.21
N PHE A 70 7.96 -8.91 20.31
CA PHE A 70 8.70 -7.69 20.58
C PHE A 70 10.16 -7.93 20.23
N TYR A 71 10.76 -6.97 19.54
CA TYR A 71 12.16 -6.97 19.15
C TYR A 71 12.85 -5.77 19.78
N ASP A 72 13.89 -6.05 20.57
CA ASP A 72 14.70 -5.10 21.33
C ASP A 72 16.06 -4.78 20.66
N LYS A 73 16.32 -5.40 19.51
CA LYS A 73 17.49 -5.18 18.66
C LYS A 73 17.09 -4.48 17.37
N PHE A 74 18.07 -3.90 16.67
CA PHE A 74 17.80 -3.14 15.45
C PHE A 74 17.13 -4.01 14.37
N ILE A 75 16.02 -3.52 13.82
CA ILE A 75 15.34 -4.11 12.68
C ILE A 75 15.60 -3.25 11.46
N LEU A 76 16.10 -3.87 10.40
CA LEU A 76 16.26 -3.24 9.09
C LEU A 76 14.93 -3.30 8.33
N LEU A 77 14.51 -2.17 7.77
CA LEU A 77 13.41 -2.10 6.81
C LEU A 77 13.98 -1.75 5.44
N LEU A 78 13.85 -2.68 4.49
CA LEU A 78 14.16 -2.42 3.08
C LEU A 78 12.87 -2.40 2.25
N ASP A 79 12.81 -1.52 1.26
CA ASP A 79 11.64 -1.31 0.39
C ASP A 79 12.05 -1.12 -1.07
N PHE A 80 11.27 -1.68 -2.00
CA PHE A 80 11.48 -1.50 -3.44
C PHE A 80 10.95 -0.15 -3.91
N ASN A 81 11.83 0.64 -4.54
CA ASN A 81 11.48 1.95 -5.06
C ASN A 81 10.43 1.86 -6.17
N SER A 82 9.18 2.17 -5.84
CA SER A 82 8.05 2.14 -6.78
C SER A 82 7.94 0.77 -7.48
N LEU A 83 7.80 -0.32 -6.70
CA LEU A 83 7.80 -1.71 -7.18
C LEU A 83 7.04 -1.93 -8.50
N TYR A 84 5.72 -1.68 -8.55
CA TYR A 84 4.93 -1.98 -9.75
C TYR A 84 5.31 -1.15 -10.99
N PRO A 85 5.50 0.19 -10.92
CA PRO A 85 6.10 0.95 -12.01
C PRO A 85 7.45 0.40 -12.49
N SER A 86 8.29 -0.07 -11.58
CA SER A 86 9.62 -0.63 -11.91
C SER A 86 9.50 -2.00 -12.56
N ILE A 87 8.61 -2.89 -12.09
CA ILE A 87 8.30 -4.18 -12.72
C ILE A 87 7.81 -4.00 -14.16
N ILE A 88 6.91 -3.03 -14.39
CA ILE A 88 6.43 -2.74 -15.75
C ILE A 88 7.58 -2.39 -16.70
N GLN A 89 8.59 -1.66 -16.22
CA GLN A 89 9.77 -1.28 -17.01
C GLN A 89 10.80 -2.41 -17.12
N GLU A 90 11.01 -3.17 -16.05
CA GLU A 90 11.97 -4.28 -15.96
C GLU A 90 11.62 -5.35 -16.99
N PHE A 91 10.36 -5.78 -17.01
CA PHE A 91 9.85 -6.87 -17.85
C PHE A 91 9.07 -6.38 -19.08
N ASN A 92 9.21 -5.10 -19.46
CA ASN A 92 8.57 -4.51 -20.65
C ASN A 92 7.05 -4.83 -20.77
N ILE A 93 6.30 -4.78 -19.66
CA ILE A 93 4.88 -5.17 -19.62
C ILE A 93 4.03 -4.09 -20.27
N CYS A 94 3.41 -4.39 -21.42
CA CYS A 94 2.59 -3.43 -22.15
C CYS A 94 1.51 -4.11 -23.00
N PHE A 95 0.49 -3.35 -23.38
CA PHE A 95 -0.49 -3.71 -24.40
C PHE A 95 0.13 -4.07 -25.75
N THR A 96 1.31 -3.53 -26.06
CA THR A 96 1.97 -3.67 -27.37
C THR A 96 3.09 -4.70 -27.38
N THR A 97 3.37 -5.34 -26.25
CA THR A 97 4.49 -6.28 -26.09
C THR A 97 4.02 -7.66 -25.65
N LEU A 98 2.74 -7.80 -25.28
CA LEU A 98 2.16 -9.02 -24.78
C LEU A 98 0.88 -9.35 -25.55
N ASP A 99 0.75 -10.62 -25.92
CA ASP A 99 -0.53 -11.15 -26.40
C ASP A 99 -1.47 -11.38 -25.21
N LEU A 100 -2.61 -10.69 -25.24
CA LEU A 100 -3.62 -10.75 -24.19
C LEU A 100 -4.70 -11.79 -24.48
N HIS A 101 -4.62 -12.47 -25.63
CA HIS A 101 -5.51 -13.56 -25.98
C HIS A 101 -4.95 -14.89 -25.45
N PRO A 102 -5.77 -15.71 -24.76
CA PRO A 102 -5.35 -17.05 -24.39
C PRO A 102 -5.23 -17.93 -25.64
N PRO A 103 -4.37 -18.97 -25.61
CA PRO A 103 -4.32 -19.98 -26.66
C PRO A 103 -5.68 -20.64 -26.88
N THR A 104 -6.03 -20.93 -28.14
CA THR A 104 -7.32 -21.51 -28.56
C THR A 104 -7.67 -22.86 -27.92
N ASP A 105 -6.67 -23.58 -27.42
CA ASP A 105 -6.81 -24.95 -26.87
C ASP A 105 -6.89 -24.97 -25.33
N ALA A 106 -6.94 -23.81 -24.68
CA ALA A 106 -7.08 -23.74 -23.24
C ALA A 106 -8.56 -23.81 -22.85
N ASP A 107 -9.00 -24.95 -22.31
CA ASP A 107 -10.25 -25.10 -21.53
C ASP A 107 -10.30 -24.20 -20.28
N ASN A 108 -9.27 -23.38 -20.06
CA ASN A 108 -9.15 -22.47 -18.94
C ASN A 108 -10.00 -21.22 -19.17
N ASP A 109 -10.83 -20.94 -18.17
CA ASP A 109 -11.58 -19.70 -18.00
C ASP A 109 -10.76 -18.49 -18.46
N PHE A 110 -11.18 -17.84 -19.56
CA PHE A 110 -10.57 -16.63 -20.14
C PHE A 110 -10.33 -15.55 -19.08
N GLU A 111 -11.14 -15.55 -18.02
CA GLU A 111 -11.00 -14.64 -16.89
C GLU A 111 -9.75 -14.92 -16.02
N SER A 112 -9.11 -16.07 -16.12
CA SER A 112 -7.95 -16.46 -15.29
C SER A 112 -6.60 -16.38 -16.00
N TYR A 113 -6.58 -16.11 -17.32
CA TYR A 113 -5.36 -16.06 -18.11
C TYR A 113 -4.40 -14.94 -17.65
N ILE A 114 -3.14 -15.31 -17.45
CA ILE A 114 -2.03 -14.40 -17.18
C ILE A 114 -0.95 -14.71 -18.22
N PRO A 115 -0.56 -13.75 -19.08
CA PRO A 115 0.50 -13.98 -20.05
C PRO A 115 1.85 -14.14 -19.36
N ASP A 116 2.80 -14.75 -20.08
CA ASP A 116 4.20 -14.75 -19.68
C ASP A 116 4.88 -13.41 -19.98
N VAL A 117 6.05 -13.20 -19.38
CA VAL A 117 6.87 -12.01 -19.67
C VAL A 117 7.31 -12.05 -21.14
N PRO A 118 7.40 -10.89 -21.81
CA PRO A 118 7.78 -10.85 -23.20
C PRO A 118 9.25 -11.26 -23.39
N GLU A 119 9.60 -11.67 -24.61
CA GLU A 119 10.97 -11.99 -24.97
C GLU A 119 11.92 -10.81 -24.72
N THR A 120 13.15 -11.13 -24.30
CA THR A 120 14.19 -10.13 -24.10
C THR A 120 14.64 -9.53 -25.43
N GLY A 121 14.83 -8.22 -25.48
CA GLY A 121 15.32 -7.52 -26.68
C GLY A 121 14.24 -6.84 -27.52
N LEU A 122 12.95 -7.00 -27.18
CA LEU A 122 11.88 -6.20 -27.79
C LEU A 122 12.02 -4.72 -27.45
N GLU A 123 11.61 -3.87 -28.39
CA GLU A 123 11.51 -2.43 -28.17
C GLU A 123 10.57 -2.10 -26.99
N PRO A 124 10.89 -1.08 -26.18
CA PRO A 124 10.04 -0.70 -25.06
C PRO A 124 8.63 -0.27 -25.50
N GLY A 125 7.62 -0.96 -24.94
CA GLY A 125 6.22 -0.65 -25.18
C GLY A 125 5.81 0.75 -24.73
N VAL A 126 4.60 1.15 -25.10
CA VAL A 126 4.05 2.49 -24.78
C VAL A 126 4.04 2.74 -23.27
N LEU A 127 3.46 1.79 -22.53
CA LEU A 127 3.31 1.88 -21.08
C LEU A 127 4.66 2.02 -20.34
N PRO A 128 5.63 1.10 -20.46
CA PRO A 128 6.92 1.23 -19.79
C PRO A 128 7.68 2.49 -20.20
N THR A 129 7.52 2.96 -21.44
CA THR A 129 8.13 4.22 -21.87
C THR A 129 7.54 5.44 -21.14
N GLU A 130 6.21 5.51 -21.01
CA GLU A 130 5.57 6.61 -20.29
C GLU A 130 5.88 6.57 -18.78
N ILE A 131 5.95 5.37 -18.19
CA ILE A 131 6.40 5.21 -16.81
C ILE A 131 7.82 5.75 -16.66
N ARG A 132 8.73 5.38 -17.57
CA ARG A 132 10.13 5.82 -17.55
C ARG A 132 10.23 7.34 -17.63
N LYS A 133 9.44 8.01 -18.49
CA LYS A 133 9.39 9.47 -18.58
C LYS A 133 8.99 10.10 -17.23
N LEU A 134 7.98 9.56 -16.55
CA LEU A 134 7.53 10.06 -15.23
C LEU A 134 8.60 9.86 -14.15
N VAL A 135 9.24 8.68 -14.11
CA VAL A 135 10.30 8.36 -13.14
C VAL A 135 11.53 9.25 -13.37
N GLN A 136 11.95 9.43 -14.61
CA GLN A 136 13.08 10.30 -14.97
C GLN A 136 12.80 11.77 -14.61
N ARG A 137 11.62 12.30 -14.95
CA ARG A 137 11.21 13.65 -14.55
C ARG A 137 11.20 13.80 -13.03
N ARG A 138 10.76 12.77 -12.30
CA ARG A 138 10.78 12.79 -10.82
C ARG A 138 12.21 12.82 -10.29
N ARG A 139 13.13 12.04 -10.87
CA ARG A 139 14.56 12.06 -10.52
C ARG A 139 15.16 13.45 -10.74
N GLN A 140 14.88 14.09 -11.87
CA GLN A 140 15.32 15.47 -12.16
C GLN A 140 14.80 16.47 -11.12
N VAL A 141 13.50 16.42 -10.78
CA VAL A 141 12.93 17.30 -9.75
C VAL A 141 13.59 17.07 -8.38
N LYS A 142 13.82 15.82 -7.98
CA LYS A 142 14.53 15.54 -6.72
C LYS A 142 15.99 16.00 -6.74
N GLN A 143 16.66 15.98 -7.89
CA GLN A 143 18.01 16.56 -8.03
C GLN A 143 17.98 18.06 -7.85
N LEU A 144 17.02 18.76 -8.47
CA LEU A 144 16.84 20.20 -8.27
C LEU A 144 16.63 20.53 -6.79
N MET A 145 15.81 19.76 -6.06
CA MET A 145 15.57 19.95 -4.62
C MET A 145 16.82 19.85 -3.73
N LYS A 146 17.91 19.24 -4.21
CA LYS A 146 19.18 19.12 -3.47
C LYS A 146 20.11 20.32 -3.66
N THR A 147 19.76 21.24 -4.56
CA THR A 147 20.56 22.44 -4.81
C THR A 147 20.51 23.38 -3.61
N VAL A 148 21.69 23.88 -3.19
CA VAL A 148 21.88 24.67 -1.95
C VAL A 148 21.12 26.01 -1.95
N THR A 149 20.81 26.57 -3.13
CA THR A 149 20.25 27.92 -3.30
C THR A 149 18.75 27.96 -3.58
N ILE A 150 17.96 27.05 -3.00
CA ILE A 150 16.51 26.97 -3.22
C ILE A 150 15.72 27.79 -2.19
N SER A 151 14.75 28.59 -2.66
CA SER A 151 13.80 29.27 -1.78
C SER A 151 12.81 28.27 -1.15
N LYS A 152 12.19 28.64 -0.02
CA LYS A 152 11.20 27.80 0.67
C LYS A 152 9.97 27.51 -0.22
N GLU A 153 9.56 28.49 -1.01
CA GLU A 153 8.45 28.41 -1.95
C GLU A 153 8.78 27.46 -3.10
N GLN A 154 9.99 27.58 -3.66
CA GLN A 154 10.48 26.68 -4.71
C GLN A 154 10.59 25.23 -4.22
N TYR A 155 11.13 25.03 -3.00
CA TYR A 155 11.18 23.70 -2.39
C TYR A 155 9.79 23.08 -2.28
N THR A 156 8.83 23.86 -1.78
CA THR A 156 7.43 23.43 -1.64
C THR A 156 6.83 23.05 -3.00
N GLN A 157 7.06 23.86 -4.03
CA GLN A 157 6.59 23.58 -5.38
C GLN A 157 7.20 22.29 -5.95
N TYR A 158 8.51 22.08 -5.79
CA TYR A 158 9.19 20.87 -6.24
C TYR A 158 8.74 19.62 -5.46
N ASP A 159 8.49 19.75 -4.15
CA ASP A 159 7.96 18.66 -3.34
C ASP A 159 6.54 18.26 -3.79
N ILE A 160 5.67 19.24 -4.07
CA ILE A 160 4.34 18.96 -4.65
C ILE A 160 4.50 18.26 -6.01
N ARG A 161 5.40 18.74 -6.87
CA ARG A 161 5.62 18.18 -8.21
C ARG A 161 6.15 16.73 -8.15
N GLN A 162 7.13 16.43 -7.30
CA GLN A 162 7.67 15.07 -7.18
C GLN A 162 6.63 14.11 -6.59
N LYS A 163 5.80 14.57 -5.64
CA LYS A 163 4.66 13.80 -5.09
C LYS A 163 3.62 13.51 -6.18
N ALA A 164 3.29 14.50 -7.02
CA ALA A 164 2.37 14.31 -8.13
C ALA A 164 2.89 13.28 -9.14
N LEU A 165 4.17 13.37 -9.54
CA LEU A 165 4.81 12.39 -10.44
C LEU A 165 4.81 10.97 -9.84
N LYS A 166 5.13 10.83 -8.54
CA LYS A 166 5.05 9.54 -7.82
C LYS A 166 3.64 8.99 -7.87
N LEU A 167 2.65 9.83 -7.57
CA LEU A 167 1.25 9.42 -7.50
C LEU A 167 0.73 8.97 -8.88
N THR A 168 1.05 9.71 -9.94
CA THR A 168 0.67 9.36 -11.32
C THR A 168 1.28 8.01 -11.71
N ALA A 169 2.60 7.83 -11.53
CA ALA A 169 3.28 6.58 -11.85
C ALA A 169 2.69 5.38 -11.07
N ASN A 170 2.53 5.50 -9.74
CA ASN A 170 1.96 4.42 -8.93
C ASN A 170 0.49 4.12 -9.30
N SER A 171 -0.26 5.12 -9.77
CA SER A 171 -1.65 4.94 -10.16
C SER A 171 -1.84 4.30 -11.54
N MET A 172 -0.82 4.25 -12.41
CA MET A 172 -0.92 3.62 -13.73
C MET A 172 -1.26 2.13 -13.64
N TYR A 173 -0.60 1.39 -12.74
CA TYR A 173 -0.96 -0.01 -12.44
C TYR A 173 -2.43 -0.12 -12.03
N GLY A 174 -2.91 0.78 -11.17
CA GLY A 174 -4.29 0.79 -10.70
C GLY A 174 -5.32 0.94 -11.82
N CYS A 175 -4.96 1.60 -12.92
CA CYS A 175 -5.82 1.73 -14.10
C CYS A 175 -5.93 0.44 -14.91
N LEU A 176 -4.88 -0.39 -14.95
CA LEU A 176 -4.93 -1.70 -15.61
C LEU A 176 -5.93 -2.63 -14.92
N GLY A 177 -5.97 -2.60 -13.58
CA GLY A 177 -6.87 -3.44 -12.77
C GLY A 177 -8.25 -2.85 -12.51
N PHE A 178 -8.54 -1.62 -12.93
CA PHE A 178 -9.83 -0.97 -12.67
C PHE A 178 -10.86 -1.32 -13.75
N SER A 179 -11.91 -2.05 -13.39
CA SER A 179 -12.89 -2.60 -14.35
C SER A 179 -13.64 -1.56 -15.20
N ASN A 180 -13.63 -0.28 -14.81
CA ASN A 180 -14.25 0.80 -15.57
C ASN A 180 -13.22 1.75 -16.21
N SER A 181 -11.94 1.37 -16.23
CA SER A 181 -10.90 2.09 -16.97
C SER A 181 -11.10 1.87 -18.46
N ARG A 182 -10.87 2.91 -19.27
CA ARG A 182 -10.82 2.80 -20.73
C ARG A 182 -9.69 1.88 -21.21
N PHE A 183 -8.61 1.79 -20.42
CA PHE A 183 -7.46 0.91 -20.65
C PHE A 183 -7.44 -0.24 -19.63
N TYR A 184 -8.60 -0.83 -19.35
CA TYR A 184 -8.70 -1.99 -18.47
C TYR A 184 -7.99 -3.19 -19.12
N ALA A 185 -7.02 -3.76 -18.43
CA ALA A 185 -6.27 -4.93 -18.85
C ALA A 185 -5.91 -5.77 -17.62
N LYS A 186 -6.86 -6.62 -17.22
CA LYS A 186 -6.69 -7.53 -16.08
C LYS A 186 -5.47 -8.46 -16.21
N PRO A 187 -5.19 -9.09 -17.37
CA PRO A 187 -4.03 -9.98 -17.49
C PRO A 187 -2.70 -9.25 -17.22
N LEU A 188 -2.56 -8.01 -17.70
CA LEU A 188 -1.40 -7.17 -17.41
C LEU A 188 -1.28 -6.84 -15.92
N ALA A 189 -2.40 -6.47 -15.27
CA ALA A 189 -2.40 -6.19 -13.83
C ALA A 189 -2.01 -7.43 -13.01
N ALA A 190 -2.53 -8.60 -13.38
CA ALA A 190 -2.22 -9.88 -12.74
C ALA A 190 -0.76 -10.31 -12.95
N LEU A 191 -0.19 -10.08 -14.14
CA LEU A 191 1.23 -10.33 -14.41
C LEU A 191 2.13 -9.44 -13.54
N VAL A 192 1.81 -8.15 -13.43
CA VAL A 192 2.56 -7.21 -12.57
C VAL A 192 2.55 -7.67 -11.11
N THR A 193 1.40 -8.10 -10.59
CA THR A 193 1.34 -8.60 -9.20
C THR A 193 2.05 -9.94 -9.06
N ARG A 194 1.94 -10.86 -10.03
CA ARG A 194 2.68 -12.14 -10.04
C ARG A 194 4.18 -11.90 -9.90
N GLN A 195 4.74 -11.05 -10.75
CA GLN A 195 6.15 -10.66 -10.69
C GLN A 195 6.51 -10.03 -9.34
N GLY A 196 5.64 -9.17 -8.78
CA GLY A 196 5.86 -8.61 -7.45
C GLY A 196 5.92 -9.65 -6.33
N ARG A 197 5.08 -10.68 -6.38
CA ARG A 197 5.12 -11.80 -5.43
C ARG A 197 6.40 -12.63 -5.58
N GLU A 198 6.77 -12.97 -6.82
CA GLU A 198 7.99 -13.72 -7.13
C GLU A 198 9.25 -12.96 -6.64
N ILE A 199 9.34 -11.66 -6.92
CA ILE A 199 10.43 -10.79 -6.44
C ILE A 199 10.53 -10.79 -4.91
N LEU A 200 9.41 -10.62 -4.20
CA LEU A 200 9.42 -10.58 -2.73
C LEU A 200 9.85 -11.94 -2.14
N LEU A 201 9.40 -13.05 -2.72
CA LEU A 201 9.80 -14.39 -2.31
C LEU A 201 11.29 -14.64 -2.55
N HIS A 202 11.80 -14.34 -3.75
CA HIS A 202 13.22 -14.48 -4.06
C HIS A 202 14.10 -13.58 -3.18
N THR A 203 13.64 -12.35 -2.88
CA THR A 203 14.34 -11.45 -1.96
C THR A 203 14.41 -12.04 -0.55
N LYS A 204 13.29 -12.57 -0.05
CA LYS A 204 13.25 -13.28 1.24
C LYS A 204 14.24 -14.43 1.27
N GLU A 205 14.20 -15.31 0.26
CA GLU A 205 15.09 -16.48 0.18
C GLU A 205 16.56 -16.10 0.09
N LEU A 206 16.90 -15.05 -0.66
CA LEU A 206 18.27 -14.52 -0.74
C LEU A 206 18.76 -14.04 0.64
N VAL A 207 17.93 -13.27 1.35
CA VAL A 207 18.25 -12.77 2.69
C VAL A 207 18.43 -13.92 3.67
N GLU A 208 17.56 -14.94 3.62
CA GLU A 208 17.68 -16.14 4.47
C GLU A 208 18.95 -16.95 4.13
N LYS A 209 19.33 -17.05 2.86
CA LYS A 209 20.60 -17.67 2.42
C LYS A 209 21.85 -16.90 2.90
N MET A 210 21.73 -15.59 3.12
CA MET A 210 22.79 -14.78 3.74
C MET A 210 22.88 -14.99 5.26
N GLY A 211 22.06 -15.88 5.85
CA GLY A 211 22.05 -16.16 7.28
C GLY A 211 21.28 -15.13 8.11
N LEU A 212 20.44 -14.32 7.47
CA LEU A 212 19.67 -13.26 8.12
C LEU A 212 18.22 -13.67 8.33
N GLU A 213 17.64 -13.18 9.42
CA GLU A 213 16.27 -13.52 9.77
C GLU A 213 15.27 -12.50 9.20
N VAL A 214 14.47 -12.93 8.23
CA VAL A 214 13.29 -12.17 7.79
C VAL A 214 12.15 -12.39 8.79
N ILE A 215 11.64 -11.29 9.36
CA ILE A 215 10.57 -11.33 10.37
C ILE A 215 9.21 -10.90 9.82
N TYR A 216 9.18 -10.13 8.73
CA TYR A 216 7.96 -9.67 8.07
C TYR A 216 8.25 -9.16 6.66
N GLY A 217 7.20 -9.04 5.83
CA GLY A 217 7.25 -8.34 4.55
C GLY A 217 5.85 -8.02 4.04
N ASP A 218 5.67 -6.86 3.43
CA ASP A 218 4.40 -6.39 2.86
C ASP A 218 4.62 -5.84 1.46
N THR A 219 4.19 -6.60 0.45
CA THR A 219 4.17 -6.24 -0.98
C THR A 219 5.52 -5.90 -1.59
N ASP A 220 6.11 -4.77 -1.20
CA ASP A 220 7.34 -4.16 -1.67
C ASP A 220 8.41 -4.02 -0.57
N SER A 221 8.08 -4.36 0.66
CA SER A 221 8.98 -4.21 1.81
C SER A 221 9.34 -5.55 2.48
N ILE A 222 10.53 -5.60 3.07
CA ILE A 222 11.03 -6.69 3.90
C ILE A 222 11.64 -6.16 5.20
N MET A 223 11.33 -6.80 6.31
CA MET A 223 11.87 -6.50 7.64
C MET A 223 12.83 -7.60 8.07
N ILE A 224 14.06 -7.21 8.42
CA ILE A 224 15.15 -8.11 8.76
C ILE A 224 15.58 -7.84 10.21
N ASN A 225 15.57 -8.87 11.04
CA ASN A 225 16.16 -8.81 12.37
C ASN A 225 17.69 -8.90 12.24
N THR A 226 18.37 -7.80 12.55
CA THR A 226 19.84 -7.74 12.45
C THR A 226 20.53 -8.45 13.60
N ASN A 227 19.81 -8.75 14.68
CA ASN A 227 20.35 -9.24 15.93
C ASN A 227 21.51 -8.38 16.50
N SER A 228 21.60 -7.11 16.09
CA SER A 228 22.65 -6.16 16.46
C SER A 228 22.09 -5.02 17.32
N THR A 229 22.87 -4.59 18.30
CA THR A 229 22.67 -3.35 19.06
C THR A 229 23.55 -2.21 18.55
N ASP A 230 24.42 -2.48 17.58
CA ASP A 230 25.20 -1.48 16.86
C ASP A 230 24.47 -1.03 15.59
N LEU A 231 24.17 0.26 15.53
CA LEU A 231 23.46 0.90 14.42
C LEU A 231 24.30 0.89 13.13
N ASP A 232 25.61 1.09 13.23
CA ASP A 232 26.46 1.13 12.04
C ASP A 232 26.62 -0.27 11.44
N ASN A 233 26.67 -1.31 12.28
CA ASN A 233 26.57 -2.69 11.81
C ASN A 233 25.22 -2.95 11.10
N ALA A 234 24.10 -2.46 11.64
CA ALA A 234 22.80 -2.57 10.97
C ALA A 234 22.81 -1.90 9.59
N PHE A 235 23.38 -0.69 9.45
CA PHE A 235 23.50 -0.05 8.13
C PHE A 235 24.46 -0.77 7.18
N LYS A 236 25.59 -1.30 7.67
CA LYS A 236 26.52 -2.11 6.84
C LYS A 236 25.80 -3.33 6.27
N LEU A 237 25.06 -4.04 7.12
CA LEU A 237 24.28 -5.20 6.71
C LEU A 237 23.19 -4.84 5.69
N GLY A 238 22.49 -3.73 5.91
CA GLY A 238 21.48 -3.23 5.00
C GLY A 238 22.04 -2.92 3.62
N ASN A 239 23.22 -2.30 3.56
CA ASN A 239 23.92 -2.02 2.31
C ASN A 239 24.40 -3.28 1.60
N GLN A 240 24.82 -4.30 2.35
CA GLN A 240 25.18 -5.60 1.79
C GLN A 240 23.97 -6.28 1.14
N VAL A 241 22.84 -6.39 1.87
CA VAL A 241 21.59 -6.96 1.33
C VAL A 241 21.12 -6.17 0.11
N LYS A 242 21.11 -4.83 0.20
CA LYS A 242 20.77 -3.94 -0.90
C LYS A 242 21.63 -4.21 -2.13
N SER A 243 22.95 -4.36 -1.96
CA SER A 243 23.86 -4.62 -3.07
C SER A 243 23.57 -5.97 -3.75
N GLU A 244 23.38 -7.04 -2.97
CA GLU A 244 23.11 -8.37 -3.53
C GLU A 244 21.77 -8.44 -4.25
N VAL A 245 20.70 -7.85 -3.69
CA VAL A 245 19.38 -7.81 -4.33
C VAL A 245 19.42 -7.00 -5.63
N ASN A 246 20.08 -5.83 -5.63
CA ASN A 246 20.11 -4.95 -6.80
C ASN A 246 20.96 -5.51 -7.95
N LYS A 247 21.84 -6.49 -7.72
CA LYS A 247 22.56 -7.20 -8.81
C LYS A 247 21.64 -8.07 -9.67
N LEU A 248 20.46 -8.45 -9.16
CA LEU A 248 19.54 -9.35 -9.84
C LEU A 248 18.67 -8.66 -10.90
N TYR A 249 18.60 -7.33 -10.88
CA TYR A 249 17.67 -6.56 -11.69
C TYR A 249 18.37 -5.38 -12.38
N ARG A 250 17.84 -4.95 -13.53
CA ARG A 250 18.42 -3.86 -14.32
C ARG A 250 17.91 -2.48 -13.90
N LEU A 251 16.63 -2.37 -13.58
CA LEU A 251 15.92 -1.12 -13.28
C LEU A 251 15.24 -1.13 -11.92
N LEU A 252 14.90 -2.31 -11.40
CA LEU A 252 14.32 -2.46 -10.08
C LEU A 252 15.41 -2.31 -9.00
N GLU A 253 15.16 -1.40 -8.05
CA GLU A 253 16.09 -1.08 -6.97
C GLU A 253 15.38 -1.21 -5.61
N ILE A 254 15.96 -1.99 -4.70
CA ILE A 254 15.65 -1.97 -3.27
C ILE A 254 16.54 -0.93 -2.56
N ASP A 255 16.00 -0.27 -1.54
CA ASP A 255 16.75 0.65 -0.69
C ASP A 255 16.42 0.44 0.79
N ILE A 256 17.26 0.98 1.66
CA ILE A 256 17.00 1.03 3.09
C ILE A 256 15.99 2.16 3.32
N ASP A 257 14.77 1.80 3.70
CA ASP A 257 13.72 2.77 4.04
C ASP A 257 13.92 3.30 5.48
N GLY A 258 14.42 2.43 6.38
CA GLY A 258 14.77 2.83 7.73
C GLY A 258 15.34 1.72 8.60
N VAL A 259 15.65 2.08 9.84
CA VAL A 259 16.04 1.16 10.89
C VAL A 259 15.14 1.42 12.11
N TYR A 260 14.57 0.37 12.70
CA TYR A 260 13.83 0.48 13.95
C TYR A 260 14.72 0.06 15.12
N LYS A 261 14.81 0.90 16.15
CA LYS A 261 15.46 0.57 17.43
C LYS A 261 14.73 -0.57 18.15
N SER A 262 13.41 -0.47 18.22
CA SER A 262 12.53 -1.50 18.78
C SER A 262 11.27 -1.64 17.92
N LEU A 263 10.71 -2.84 17.90
CA LEU A 263 9.52 -3.18 17.09
C LEU A 263 8.58 -4.10 17.88
N LEU A 264 7.32 -3.69 18.01
CA LEU A 264 6.21 -4.54 18.43
C LEU A 264 5.41 -4.98 17.20
N LEU A 265 5.62 -6.21 16.75
CA LEU A 265 4.99 -6.78 15.56
C LEU A 265 3.83 -7.70 15.97
N LEU A 266 2.59 -7.29 15.70
CA LEU A 266 1.39 -7.99 16.18
C LEU A 266 0.74 -8.88 15.11
N LYS A 267 0.43 -8.32 13.95
CA LYS A 267 -0.26 -9.01 12.84
C LYS A 267 0.16 -8.37 11.50
N LYS A 268 -0.27 -8.97 10.39
CA LYS A 268 -0.13 -8.37 9.06
C LYS A 268 -0.64 -6.93 9.09
N LYS A 269 0.22 -5.99 8.64
CA LYS A 269 -0.05 -4.55 8.58
C LYS A 269 -0.40 -3.91 9.94
N LYS A 270 -0.03 -4.54 11.07
CA LYS A 270 -0.27 -4.06 12.43
C LYS A 270 1.01 -4.15 13.27
N TYR A 271 1.72 -3.03 13.40
CA TYR A 271 2.94 -2.93 14.21
C TYR A 271 3.15 -1.51 14.77
N ALA A 272 3.96 -1.41 15.82
CA ALA A 272 4.48 -0.16 16.37
C ALA A 272 6.00 -0.26 16.47
N ALA A 273 6.72 0.82 16.16
CA ALA A 273 8.18 0.81 16.16
C ALA A 273 8.76 2.15 16.59
N LEU A 274 10.02 2.14 17.04
CA LEU A 274 10.84 3.33 17.23
C LEU A 274 11.80 3.49 16.05
N SER A 275 11.46 4.37 15.12
CA SER A 275 12.23 4.67 13.90
C SER A 275 13.44 5.54 14.22
N VAL A 276 14.62 5.12 13.78
CA VAL A 276 15.89 5.81 14.02
C VAL A 276 16.03 7.00 13.06
N GLN A 277 16.28 8.18 13.62
CA GLN A 277 16.66 9.38 12.88
C GLN A 277 18.10 9.76 13.23
N LYS A 278 19.02 9.65 12.26
CA LYS A 278 20.41 10.10 12.42
C LYS A 278 20.49 11.62 12.40
N SER A 279 21.14 12.17 13.42
CA SER A 279 21.50 13.58 13.52
C SER A 279 22.81 13.85 12.77
N ILE A 280 23.08 15.14 12.48
CA ILE A 280 24.27 15.58 11.73
C ILE A 280 25.58 15.29 12.50
N ASP A 281 25.50 15.26 13.84
CA ASP A 281 26.61 14.99 14.75
C ASP A 281 26.94 13.49 14.94
N GLY A 282 26.20 12.59 14.27
CA GLY A 282 26.36 11.15 14.40
C GLY A 282 25.58 10.53 15.55
N SER A 283 24.92 11.33 16.40
CA SER A 283 23.93 10.83 17.35
C SER A 283 22.66 10.37 16.62
N PHE A 284 21.80 9.61 17.30
CA PHE A 284 20.48 9.30 16.75
C PHE A 284 19.39 9.56 17.78
N SER A 285 18.24 9.97 17.27
CA SER A 285 16.99 10.05 18.01
C SER A 285 16.01 9.01 17.49
N THR A 286 14.94 8.75 18.24
CA THR A 286 13.88 7.83 17.81
C THR A 286 12.55 8.54 17.68
N VAL A 287 11.83 8.26 16.60
CA VAL A 287 10.46 8.71 16.38
C VAL A 287 9.53 7.51 16.33
N GLN A 288 8.45 7.57 17.09
CA GLN A 288 7.47 6.50 17.13
C GLN A 288 6.67 6.43 15.82
N GLU A 289 6.57 5.22 15.27
CA GLU A 289 5.72 4.92 14.12
C GLU A 289 4.67 3.88 14.48
N LEU A 290 3.41 4.20 14.22
CA LEU A 290 2.26 3.33 14.48
C LEU A 290 1.57 2.99 13.16
N LYS A 291 1.51 1.71 12.80
CA LYS A 291 0.97 1.26 11.50
C LYS A 291 -0.16 0.27 11.72
N GLY A 292 -1.36 0.64 11.27
CA GLY A 292 -2.57 -0.19 11.23
C GLY A 292 -3.13 -0.65 12.58
N LEU A 293 -2.51 -0.26 13.70
CA LEU A 293 -3.03 -0.47 15.04
C LEU A 293 -4.38 0.20 15.22
N ASP A 294 -5.20 -0.33 16.14
CA ASP A 294 -6.54 0.19 16.37
C ASP A 294 -6.51 1.64 16.91
N ILE A 295 -5.43 2.01 17.59
CA ILE A 295 -5.16 3.36 18.11
C ILE A 295 -4.97 4.45 17.03
N VAL A 296 -4.63 4.07 15.80
CA VAL A 296 -4.52 5.02 14.66
C VAL A 296 -5.78 5.07 13.80
N ARG A 297 -6.78 4.25 14.10
CA ARG A 297 -8.01 4.19 13.31
C ARG A 297 -9.05 5.16 13.85
N ARG A 298 -9.77 5.84 12.94
CA ARG A 298 -10.85 6.78 13.29
C ARG A 298 -12.08 6.14 13.93
N ASP A 299 -12.27 4.83 13.75
CA ASP A 299 -13.44 4.08 14.18
C ASP A 299 -13.33 3.47 15.59
N TRP A 300 -12.38 3.96 16.37
CA TRP A 300 -12.22 3.72 17.80
C TRP A 300 -12.37 5.03 18.58
N CYS A 301 -12.87 4.96 19.82
CA CYS A 301 -13.03 6.13 20.67
C CYS A 301 -11.67 6.64 21.18
N ASP A 302 -11.60 7.94 21.47
CA ASP A 302 -10.34 8.57 21.86
C ASP A 302 -9.85 8.09 23.23
N LEU A 303 -10.75 7.68 24.13
CA LEU A 303 -10.37 7.04 25.39
C LEU A 303 -9.60 5.73 25.16
N ALA A 304 -10.08 4.86 24.28
CA ALA A 304 -9.41 3.60 23.95
C ALA A 304 -8.06 3.86 23.25
N LYS A 305 -7.99 4.88 22.39
CA LYS A 305 -6.72 5.29 21.76
C LYS A 305 -5.74 5.81 22.81
N MET A 306 -6.19 6.59 23.79
CA MET A 306 -5.35 7.12 24.86
C MET A 306 -4.72 5.97 25.67
N ALA A 307 -5.54 5.03 26.14
CA ALA A 307 -5.07 3.86 26.89
C ALA A 307 -4.08 3.02 26.06
N GLY A 308 -4.42 2.75 24.80
CA GLY A 308 -3.58 1.96 23.91
C GLY A 308 -2.26 2.66 23.56
N ASN A 309 -2.27 3.98 23.32
CA ASN A 309 -1.05 4.75 23.10
C ASN A 309 -0.16 4.75 24.35
N PHE A 310 -0.73 4.89 25.55
CA PHE A 310 0.04 4.80 26.80
C PHE A 310 0.74 3.43 26.89
N ALA A 311 0.01 2.34 26.68
CA ALA A 311 0.59 1.00 26.71
C ALA A 311 1.68 0.79 25.66
N VAL A 312 1.46 1.21 24.41
CA VAL A 312 2.47 1.09 23.35
C VAL A 312 3.71 1.94 23.64
N ASN A 313 3.54 3.15 24.16
CA ASN A 313 4.67 4.02 24.55
C ASN A 313 5.52 3.37 25.64
N ARG A 314 4.88 2.71 26.62
CA ARG A 314 5.58 1.97 27.68
C ARG A 314 6.26 0.73 27.15
N ILE A 315 5.61 -0.06 26.29
CA ILE A 315 6.22 -1.27 25.71
C ILE A 315 7.45 -0.94 24.85
N LEU A 316 7.43 0.19 24.14
CA LEU A 316 8.56 0.62 23.31
C LEU A 316 9.62 1.40 24.11
N SER A 317 9.43 1.66 25.40
CA SER A 317 10.41 2.39 26.22
C SER A 317 11.61 1.51 26.56
N ASP A 318 12.67 2.13 27.09
CA ASP A 318 13.85 1.44 27.61
C ASP A 318 13.69 1.02 29.10
N GLU A 319 12.46 1.01 29.63
CA GLU A 319 12.18 0.68 31.03
C GLU A 319 12.20 -0.85 31.28
N PRO A 320 12.49 -1.31 32.51
CA PRO A 320 12.41 -2.72 32.85
C PRO A 320 11.01 -3.31 32.63
N ARG A 321 10.95 -4.56 32.18
CA ARG A 321 9.69 -5.24 31.81
C ARG A 321 8.69 -5.26 32.96
N GLU A 322 9.13 -5.57 34.17
CA GLU A 322 8.28 -5.64 35.36
C GLU A 322 7.63 -4.28 35.65
N TYR A 323 8.41 -3.21 35.52
CA TYR A 323 7.95 -1.84 35.69
C TYR A 323 6.96 -1.41 34.60
N ILE A 324 7.21 -1.80 33.35
CA ILE A 324 6.27 -1.57 32.23
C ILE A 324 4.91 -2.20 32.53
N VAL A 325 4.89 -3.45 32.98
CA VAL A 325 3.65 -4.19 33.29
C VAL A 325 2.89 -3.52 34.43
N GLU A 326 3.58 -3.17 35.51
CA GLU A 326 2.99 -2.46 36.66
C GLU A 326 2.36 -1.13 36.23
N LYS A 327 3.08 -0.29 35.47
CA LYS A 327 2.56 1.01 35.05
C LYS A 327 1.39 0.91 34.08
N ILE A 328 1.37 -0.09 33.21
CA ILE A 328 0.21 -0.35 32.34
C ILE A 328 -0.99 -0.77 33.18
N HIS A 329 -0.79 -1.63 34.18
CA HIS A 329 -1.86 -2.09 35.07
C HIS A 329 -2.48 -0.93 35.86
N GLU A 330 -1.65 -0.14 36.55
CA GLU A 330 -2.08 1.06 37.30
C GLU A 330 -2.87 2.03 36.41
N ASN A 331 -2.39 2.29 35.19
CA ASN A 331 -3.07 3.19 34.26
C ASN A 331 -4.45 2.66 33.84
N LEU A 332 -4.57 1.36 33.56
CA LEU A 332 -5.85 0.75 33.20
C LEU A 332 -6.84 0.75 34.36
N GLU A 333 -6.39 0.50 35.59
CA GLU A 333 -7.21 0.61 36.79
C GLU A 333 -7.71 2.04 37.01
N GLU A 334 -6.83 3.03 36.87
CA GLU A 334 -7.17 4.44 37.00
C GLU A 334 -8.19 4.87 35.94
N ILE A 335 -7.99 4.47 34.68
CA ILE A 335 -8.95 4.72 33.60
C ILE A 335 -10.30 4.06 33.93
N GLY A 336 -10.30 2.81 34.36
CA GLY A 336 -11.52 2.09 34.75
C GLY A 336 -12.28 2.78 35.87
N ARG A 337 -11.56 3.28 36.89
CA ARG A 337 -12.14 4.06 38.00
C ARG A 337 -12.73 5.39 37.50
N LYS A 338 -11.96 6.17 36.73
CA LYS A 338 -12.39 7.47 36.17
C LYS A 338 -13.62 7.33 35.27
N VAL A 339 -13.74 6.24 34.52
CA VAL A 339 -14.96 5.94 33.73
C VAL A 339 -16.16 5.71 34.64
N LYS A 340 -16.04 4.91 35.70
CA LYS A 340 -17.14 4.64 36.65
C LYS A 340 -17.59 5.90 37.40
N GLU A 341 -16.65 6.78 37.69
CA GLU A 341 -16.90 8.06 38.37
C GLU A 341 -17.34 9.19 37.43
N ASN A 342 -17.54 8.91 36.12
CA ASN A 342 -17.90 9.90 35.10
C ASN A 342 -16.92 11.10 35.02
N MET A 343 -15.62 10.84 35.20
CA MET A 343 -14.59 11.89 35.19
C MET A 343 -14.06 12.24 33.78
N PHE A 344 -14.52 11.56 32.72
CA PHE A 344 -14.11 11.84 31.34
C PHE A 344 -15.17 12.65 30.61
N GLU A 345 -14.71 13.61 29.81
CA GLU A 345 -15.54 14.36 28.85
C GLU A 345 -16.20 13.42 27.82
N LEU A 346 -17.41 13.76 27.38
CA LEU A 346 -18.21 12.91 26.49
C LEU A 346 -17.53 12.70 25.13
N GLU A 347 -16.77 13.68 24.66
CA GLU A 347 -15.99 13.68 23.43
C GLU A 347 -15.03 12.49 23.38
N LYS A 348 -14.53 12.03 24.54
CA LYS A 348 -13.62 10.87 24.63
C LYS A 348 -14.28 9.55 24.24
N PHE A 349 -15.61 9.49 24.26
CA PHE A 349 -16.40 8.32 23.89
C PHE A 349 -16.90 8.36 22.44
N GLU A 350 -16.67 9.46 21.71
CA GLU A 350 -17.09 9.58 20.31
C GLU A 350 -16.37 8.57 19.39
N ILE A 351 -17.12 7.98 18.47
CA ILE A 351 -16.60 7.08 17.43
C ILE A 351 -17.01 7.60 16.06
N ARG A 352 -16.05 7.73 15.15
CA ARG A 352 -16.27 8.29 13.81
C ARG A 352 -16.24 7.20 12.74
N LYS A 353 -17.33 7.07 11.99
CA LYS A 353 -17.44 6.15 10.83
C LYS A 353 -18.02 6.88 9.63
N GLU A 354 -17.41 6.66 8.47
CA GLU A 354 -17.84 7.25 7.20
C GLU A 354 -18.89 6.37 6.52
N LEU A 355 -19.92 6.99 5.95
CA LEU A 355 -20.90 6.33 5.12
C LEU A 355 -20.36 6.16 3.70
N THR A 356 -20.48 4.95 3.18
CA THR A 356 -20.04 4.59 1.82
C THR A 356 -21.12 4.79 0.76
N LYS A 357 -22.35 5.09 1.20
CA LYS A 357 -23.54 5.33 0.39
C LYS A 357 -24.54 6.15 1.23
N ASP A 358 -25.62 6.60 0.62
CA ASP A 358 -26.72 7.23 1.34
C ASP A 358 -27.25 6.32 2.48
N PRO A 359 -27.51 6.86 3.69
CA PRO A 359 -27.94 6.06 4.84
C PRO A 359 -29.24 5.26 4.59
N ASN A 360 -30.13 5.73 3.70
CA ASN A 360 -31.36 5.01 3.36
C ASN A 360 -31.12 3.76 2.50
N LEU A 361 -29.97 3.65 1.85
CA LEU A 361 -29.60 2.53 0.96
C LEU A 361 -28.88 1.38 1.70
N TYR A 362 -28.75 1.47 3.02
CA TYR A 362 -28.14 0.42 3.82
C TYR A 362 -29.15 -0.68 4.19
N PRO A 363 -28.90 -1.95 3.83
CA PRO A 363 -29.65 -3.06 4.40
C PRO A 363 -29.32 -3.20 5.89
N GLY A 364 -30.29 -3.53 6.72
CA GLY A 364 -30.07 -3.73 8.17
C GLY A 364 -29.63 -2.46 8.91
N LYS A 365 -30.14 -1.29 8.51
CA LYS A 365 -29.80 0.03 9.07
C LYS A 365 -29.84 0.10 10.61
N ASP A 366 -30.73 -0.65 11.25
CA ASP A 366 -30.89 -0.66 12.71
C ASP A 366 -29.69 -1.30 13.44
N ASN A 367 -28.97 -2.21 12.79
CA ASN A 367 -27.78 -2.88 13.33
C ASN A 367 -26.49 -2.08 13.09
N LEU A 368 -26.57 -0.94 12.40
CA LEU A 368 -25.43 -0.12 12.05
C LEU A 368 -25.49 1.21 12.82
N PRO A 369 -24.74 1.37 13.93
CA PRO A 369 -24.92 2.51 14.84
C PRO A 369 -24.71 3.86 14.14
N HIS A 370 -23.65 3.99 13.34
CA HIS A 370 -23.36 5.17 12.53
C HIS A 370 -24.46 5.50 11.48
N VAL A 371 -25.14 4.50 10.93
CA VAL A 371 -26.27 4.72 10.00
C VAL A 371 -27.50 5.21 10.76
N ARG A 372 -27.79 4.59 11.92
CA ARG A 372 -28.91 5.00 12.77
C ARG A 372 -28.77 6.45 13.25
N VAL A 373 -27.56 6.85 13.64
CA VAL A 373 -27.27 8.24 14.02
C VAL A 373 -27.46 9.17 12.81
N ALA A 374 -26.93 8.82 11.64
CA ALA A 374 -27.11 9.64 10.43
C ALA A 374 -28.58 9.81 10.04
N LEU A 375 -29.40 8.76 10.13
CA LEU A 375 -30.84 8.84 9.86
C LEU A 375 -31.55 9.77 10.85
N ARG A 376 -31.18 9.70 12.14
CA ARG A 376 -31.72 10.61 13.16
C ARG A 376 -31.36 12.07 12.87
N VAL A 377 -30.10 12.33 12.51
CA VAL A 377 -29.64 13.67 12.13
C VAL A 377 -30.43 14.20 10.94
N ASN A 378 -30.60 13.38 9.90
CA ASN A 378 -31.40 13.77 8.74
C ASN A 378 -32.86 14.11 9.11
N SER A 379 -33.48 13.33 9.99
CA SER A 379 -34.86 13.60 10.44
C SER A 379 -35.00 14.83 11.34
N SER A 380 -33.92 15.28 11.99
CA SER A 380 -33.93 16.48 12.83
C SER A 380 -33.62 17.77 12.07
N MET A 381 -33.15 17.66 10.82
CA MET A 381 -32.84 18.79 9.94
C MET A 381 -33.99 19.14 8.98
N THR A 382 -34.97 18.25 8.85
CA THR A 382 -36.29 18.47 8.23
C THR A 382 -37.30 18.84 9.29
#